data_AF-A0A2T1DRE6-F1
#
_entry.id   AF-A0A2T1DRE6-F1
#
_cell.length_a   1.000
_cell.length_b   1.000
_cell.length_c   1.000
_cell.angle_alpha   90.00
_cell.angle_beta   90.00
_cell.angle_gamma   90.00
#
_symmetry.space_group_name_H-M   'P 1'
#
loop_
_entity.id
_entity.type
_entity.pdbx_description
1 polymer ?
#
loop_
_entity_poly.entity_id
_entity_poly.type
_entity_poly.pdbx_seq_one_letter_code
_entity_poly.pdbx_strand_id
1 'polypeptide(L)'
;MTDASHTPPTHPKAVDAEMPPHAKLLFYLDATLESDREFAAIEYAASGMLDLTHAETLKELDLDGALRTIQCKAEIARQMIRWLAEHPNHL
;
A
#
# COMPACT_ATOMS: atom_id res chain seq x y z
N MET A 1 34.60 -19.74 21.92
CA MET A 1 34.29 -18.44 21.32
C MET A 1 33.00 -18.62 20.56
N THR A 2 31.88 -18.36 21.24
CA THR A 2 30.51 -18.66 20.78
C THR A 2 29.83 -17.41 20.28
N ASP A 3 29.24 -17.56 19.10
CA ASP A 3 28.05 -16.90 18.56
C ASP A 3 27.97 -15.37 18.61
N ALA A 4 28.20 -14.77 17.43
CA ALA A 4 27.56 -13.52 17.05
C ALA A 4 26.10 -13.84 16.70
N SER A 5 25.21 -13.79 17.69
CA SER A 5 23.76 -13.80 17.48
C SER A 5 23.38 -12.65 16.54
N HIS A 6 23.17 -12.96 15.27
CA HIS A 6 22.39 -12.12 14.35
C HIS A 6 20.93 -12.18 14.79
N THR A 7 20.58 -11.33 15.74
CA THR A 7 19.17 -11.04 16.03
C THR A 7 18.62 -10.26 14.83
N PRO A 8 17.59 -10.76 14.12
CA PRO A 8 16.93 -9.95 13.11
C PRO A 8 16.27 -8.77 13.83
N PRO A 9 16.26 -7.55 13.26
CA PRO A 9 15.59 -6.41 13.88
C PRO A 9 14.08 -6.67 13.89
N THR A 10 13.59 -7.18 15.02
CA THR A 10 12.18 -7.25 15.40
C THR A 10 11.77 -5.90 15.96
N HIS A 11 11.42 -4.93 15.10
CA HIS A 11 10.38 -3.91 15.33
C HIS A 11 10.46 -2.80 14.26
N PRO A 12 9.31 -2.32 13.73
CA PRO A 12 9.26 -1.24 12.73
C PRO A 12 9.75 0.12 13.23
N LYS A 13 10.03 0.28 14.53
CA LYS A 13 10.46 1.56 15.13
C LYS A 13 11.92 1.95 14.86
N ALA A 14 12.79 1.01 14.48
CA ALA A 14 14.22 1.29 14.33
C ALA A 14 14.56 1.97 12.99
N VAL A 15 13.69 1.88 11.99
CA VAL A 15 13.92 2.43 10.64
C VAL A 15 13.50 3.91 10.56
N ASP A 16 12.70 4.39 11.50
CA ASP A 16 12.13 5.75 11.47
C ASP A 16 13.12 6.87 11.83
N ALA A 17 14.26 6.60 12.48
CA ALA A 17 15.13 7.66 12.98
C ALA A 17 16.19 8.14 11.97
N GLU A 18 16.64 7.30 11.04
CA GLU A 18 17.83 7.58 10.22
C GLU A 18 17.55 7.93 8.75
N MET A 19 16.33 7.69 8.25
CA MET A 19 16.02 7.95 6.84
C MET A 19 15.78 9.44 6.56
N PRO A 20 16.38 9.99 5.49
CA PRO A 20 16.01 11.31 4.96
C PRO A 20 14.49 11.42 4.70
N PRO A 21 13.90 12.62 4.79
CA PRO A 21 12.46 12.81 4.59
C PRO A 21 11.93 12.25 3.27
N HIS A 22 12.66 12.37 2.17
CA HIS A 22 12.28 11.79 0.88
C HIS A 22 12.28 10.26 0.88
N ALA A 23 13.27 9.63 1.54
CA ALA A 23 13.37 8.18 1.61
C ALA A 23 12.21 7.60 2.41
N LYS A 24 11.81 8.28 3.50
CA LYS A 24 10.58 7.95 4.25
C LYS A 24 9.34 8.06 3.37
N LEU A 25 9.24 9.14 2.61
CA LEU A 25 8.08 9.35 1.74
C LEU A 25 7.99 8.27 0.64
N LEU A 26 9.12 7.90 0.04
CA LEU A 26 9.18 6.82 -0.96
C LEU A 26 8.84 5.46 -0.34
N PHE A 27 9.33 5.17 0.86
CA PHE A 27 8.97 3.96 1.60
C PHE A 27 7.46 3.90 1.90
N TYR A 28 6.86 5.00 2.36
CA TYR A 28 5.42 5.06 2.58
C TYR A 28 4.63 5.02 1.27
N LEU A 29 5.14 5.60 0.19
CA LEU A 29 4.51 5.52 -1.13
C LEU A 29 4.42 4.06 -1.58
N ASP A 30 5.52 3.31 -1.48
CA ASP A 30 5.58 1.89 -1.83
C ASP A 30 4.58 1.07 -1.01
N ALA A 31 4.59 1.23 0.32
CA ALA A 31 3.65 0.56 1.22
C ALA A 31 2.18 0.97 0.97
N THR A 32 1.94 2.23 0.60
CA THR A 32 0.57 2.73 0.33
C THR A 32 0.04 2.22 -1.00
N LEU A 33 0.92 1.99 -1.97
CA LEU A 33 0.56 1.51 -3.31
C LEU A 33 0.28 0.01 -3.36
N GLU A 34 0.66 -0.76 -2.32
CA GLU A 34 0.29 -2.17 -2.18
C GLU A 34 -1.23 -2.32 -2.28
N SER A 35 -1.71 -2.86 -3.41
CA SER A 35 -3.14 -2.89 -3.78
C SER A 35 -3.59 -4.27 -4.30
N ASP A 36 -2.80 -5.31 -4.02
CA ASP A 36 -3.03 -6.68 -4.54
C ASP A 36 -4.40 -7.20 -4.15
N ARG A 37 -4.88 -6.87 -2.94
CA ARG A 37 -6.21 -7.26 -2.48
C ARG A 37 -7.31 -6.57 -3.28
N GLU A 38 -7.20 -5.27 -3.50
CA GLU A 38 -8.20 -4.49 -4.23
C GLU A 38 -8.23 -4.88 -5.71
N PHE A 39 -7.06 -5.12 -6.32
CA PHE A 39 -6.97 -5.63 -7.68
C PHE A 39 -7.50 -7.06 -7.80
N ALA A 40 -7.22 -7.94 -6.83
CA ALA A 40 -7.79 -9.28 -6.81
C ALA A 40 -9.33 -9.26 -6.81
N ALA A 41 -9.96 -8.36 -6.04
CA ALA A 41 -11.42 -8.22 -6.06
C ALA A 41 -11.94 -7.84 -7.46
N ILE A 42 -11.25 -6.93 -8.15
CA ILE A 42 -11.59 -6.53 -9.52
C ILE A 42 -11.38 -7.69 -10.50
N GLU A 43 -10.27 -8.42 -10.40
CA GLU A 43 -9.99 -9.59 -11.25
C GLU A 43 -11.03 -10.69 -11.06
N TYR A 44 -11.42 -10.99 -9.82
CA TYR A 44 -12.46 -11.96 -9.54
C TYR A 44 -13.81 -11.54 -10.15
N ALA A 45 -14.18 -10.26 -10.06
CA ALA A 45 -15.37 -9.76 -10.76
C ALA A 45 -15.26 -9.91 -12.30
N ALA A 46 -14.10 -9.57 -12.87
CA ALA A 46 -13.88 -9.59 -14.30
C ALA A 46 -13.76 -11.03 -14.88
N SER A 47 -13.34 -11.98 -14.06
CA SER A 47 -13.10 -13.38 -14.47
C SER A 47 -14.35 -14.14 -14.88
N GLY A 48 -15.54 -13.66 -14.45
CA GLY A 48 -16.79 -14.40 -14.61
C GLY A 48 -16.89 -15.69 -13.77
N MET A 49 -15.93 -15.93 -12.86
CA MET A 49 -15.93 -17.10 -11.98
C MET A 49 -16.91 -16.97 -10.81
N LEU A 50 -17.35 -15.75 -10.49
CA LEU A 50 -18.31 -15.46 -9.43
C LEU A 50 -19.69 -15.17 -10.01
N ASP A 51 -20.74 -15.73 -9.40
CA ASP A 51 -22.12 -15.34 -9.68
C ASP A 51 -22.42 -14.00 -9.01
N LEU A 52 -22.18 -12.91 -9.74
CA LEU A 52 -22.44 -11.55 -9.28
C LEU A 52 -23.94 -11.18 -9.26
N THR A 53 -24.85 -12.09 -9.64
CA THR A 53 -26.29 -11.85 -9.51
C THR A 53 -26.80 -12.11 -8.09
N HIS A 54 -26.02 -12.81 -7.26
CA HIS A 54 -26.31 -13.03 -5.86
C HIS A 54 -25.77 -11.89 -4.98
N ALA A 55 -26.67 -11.28 -4.21
CA ALA A 55 -26.38 -10.11 -3.38
C ALA A 55 -25.28 -10.37 -2.33
N GLU A 56 -25.21 -11.58 -1.76
CA GLU A 56 -24.16 -11.94 -0.79
C GLU A 56 -22.78 -12.02 -1.45
N THR A 57 -22.68 -12.56 -2.66
CA THR A 57 -21.41 -12.62 -3.42
C THR A 57 -20.89 -11.22 -3.76
N LEU A 58 -21.79 -10.29 -4.15
CA LEU A 58 -21.43 -8.89 -4.36
C LEU A 58 -20.91 -8.22 -3.08
N LYS A 59 -21.53 -8.53 -1.95
CA LYS A 59 -21.16 -7.98 -0.64
C LYS A 59 -19.83 -8.53 -0.13
N GLU A 60 -19.56 -9.81 -0.33
CA GLU A 60 -18.29 -10.45 0.05
C GLU A 60 -17.12 -9.94 -0.80
N LEU A 61 -17.36 -9.69 -2.08
CA LEU A 61 -16.34 -9.16 -2.99
C LEU A 61 -16.01 -7.68 -2.70
N ASP A 62 -16.98 -6.92 -2.20
CA ASP A 62 -16.87 -5.49 -1.82
C ASP A 62 -16.13 -4.64 -2.87
N LEU A 63 -16.60 -4.69 -4.11
CA LEU A 63 -16.01 -3.95 -5.24
C LEU A 63 -15.99 -2.43 -5.00
N ASP A 64 -17.05 -1.89 -4.41
CA ASP A 64 -17.14 -0.47 -4.08
C ASP A 64 -16.07 -0.07 -3.04
N GLY A 65 -15.85 -0.93 -2.04
CA GLY A 65 -14.77 -0.76 -1.06
C GLY A 65 -13.39 -0.83 -1.70
N ALA A 66 -13.16 -1.78 -2.60
CA ALA A 66 -11.91 -1.92 -3.34
C ALA A 66 -11.63 -0.67 -4.21
N LEU A 67 -12.60 -0.23 -5.00
CA LEU A 67 -12.48 0.97 -5.84
C LEU A 67 -12.23 2.24 -5.03
N ARG A 68 -12.96 2.43 -3.92
CA ARG A 68 -12.75 3.56 -3.01
C ARG A 68 -11.34 3.54 -2.41
N THR A 69 -10.86 2.36 -2.03
CA THR A 69 -9.53 2.21 -1.44
C THR A 69 -8.43 2.52 -2.46
N ILE A 70 -8.56 2.05 -3.70
CA ILE A 70 -7.66 2.40 -4.81
C ILE A 70 -7.65 3.92 -5.04
N GLN A 71 -8.83 4.55 -5.09
CA GLN A 71 -8.93 6.01 -5.28
C GLN A 71 -8.23 6.78 -4.15
N CYS A 72 -8.43 6.38 -2.89
CA CYS A 72 -7.78 7.00 -1.74
C CYS A 72 -6.26 6.83 -1.80
N LYS A 73 -5.76 5.62 -2.05
CA LYS A 73 -4.32 5.32 -2.18
C LYS A 73 -3.68 6.13 -3.30
N ALA A 74 -4.34 6.21 -4.46
CA ALA A 74 -3.88 7.00 -5.60
C ALA A 74 -3.82 8.49 -5.27
N GLU A 75 -4.80 9.03 -4.54
CA GLU A 75 -4.79 10.44 -4.15
C GLU A 75 -3.67 10.76 -3.15
N ILE A 76 -3.44 9.90 -2.16
CA ILE A 76 -2.31 10.04 -1.22
C ILE A 76 -0.98 10.03 -1.99
N ALA A 77 -0.80 9.08 -2.91
CA ALA A 77 0.39 9.00 -3.73
C ALA A 77 0.60 10.27 -4.58
N ARG A 78 -0.46 10.82 -5.18
CA ARG A 78 -0.40 12.09 -5.92
C ARG A 78 0.03 13.25 -5.04
N GLN A 79 -0.50 13.35 -3.82
CA GLN A 79 -0.14 14.41 -2.88
C GLN A 79 1.32 14.30 -2.43
N MET A 80 1.80 13.08 -2.15
CA MET A 80 3.20 12.82 -1.82
C MET A 80 4.15 13.22 -2.95
N ILE A 81 3.83 12.84 -4.20
CA ILE A 81 4.63 13.21 -5.38
C ILE A 81 4.66 14.73 -5.57
N ARG A 82 3.51 15.41 -5.42
CA ARG A 82 3.45 16.88 -5.49
C ARG A 82 4.33 17.52 -4.43
N TRP A 83 4.26 17.02 -3.19
CA TRP A 83 5.07 17.54 -2.10
C TRP A 83 6.57 17.42 -2.39
N LEU A 84 7.04 16.27 -2.91
CA LEU A 84 8.44 16.09 -3.33
C LEU A 84 8.85 17.08 -4.43
N ALA A 85 7.97 17.32 -5.40
CA ALA A 85 8.24 18.26 -6.49
C ALA A 85 8.34 19.72 -6.01
N GLU A 86 7.56 20.09 -5.00
CA GLU A 86 7.58 21.42 -4.37
C GLU A 86 8.77 21.62 -3.42
N HIS A 87 9.34 20.52 -2.91
CA HIS A 87 10.41 20.52 -1.90
C HIS A 87 11.67 19.77 -2.36
N PRO A 88 12.28 20.15 -3.50
CA PRO A 88 13.40 19.40 -4.10
C PRO A 88 14.67 19.39 -3.23
N ASN A 89 14.83 20.33 -2.30
CA ASN A 89 15.96 20.39 -1.37
C ASN A 89 15.85 19.39 -0.20
N HIS A 90 14.75 18.64 -0.13
CA HIS A 90 14.54 17.55 0.82
C HIS A 90 14.72 16.16 0.18
N LEU A 91 15.10 16.11 -1.09
CA LEU A 91 15.59 14.94 -1.84
C LEU A 91 17.07 14.66 -1.57
#